data_AF-A0A428UFF8-F1
#
_entry.id   AF-A0A428UFF8-F1
#
_cell.length_a   1.000
_cell.length_b   1.000
_cell.length_c   1.000
_cell.angle_alpha   90.00
_cell.angle_beta   90.00
_cell.angle_gamma   90.00
#
_symmetry.space_group_name_H-M   'P 1'
#
loop_
_entity.id
_entity.type
_entity.pdbx_description
1 polymer ?
#
loop_
_entity_poly.entity_id
_entity_poly.type
_entity_poly.pdbx_seq_one_letter_code
_entity_poly.pdbx_strand_id
1 'polypeptide(L)'
;MDLNGQLRASILAQHLPYPSTTFLNSLITARSPPPPLPSLVATAKARLLAADITNSTLINTTSLQSLPPDADSPESRERRLPRPVHVQVLDVENISLSRWEQVEEMEAVARGETTRGREVVRVTAEDDDNPETTQPRPTAAAAANARTASKKATHRLVVQDCKGVKLYALELKRIDSIGVGKTQIGEKDASQGWNDTRSRSYPARA
;
A
#
# COMPACT_ATOMS: atom_id res chain seq x y z
N MET A 1 35.45 -0.96 5.57
CA MET A 1 34.20 -0.21 5.34
C MET A 1 33.33 -0.35 6.57
N ASP A 2 32.68 0.72 7.01
CA ASP A 2 31.75 0.69 8.13
C ASP A 2 30.44 -0.03 7.75
N LEU A 3 30.08 -1.08 8.50
CA LEU A 3 28.88 -1.89 8.29
C LEU A 3 27.60 -1.04 8.40
N ASN A 4 27.59 -0.04 9.28
CA ASN A 4 26.46 0.88 9.42
C ASN A 4 26.24 1.70 8.14
N GLY A 5 27.33 2.23 7.57
CA GLY A 5 27.32 2.92 6.28
C GLY A 5 26.80 2.04 5.13
N GLN A 6 27.26 0.79 5.04
CA GLN A 6 26.81 -0.16 4.02
C GLN A 6 25.30 -0.46 4.17
N LEU A 7 24.85 -0.78 5.37
CA LEU A 7 23.43 -1.07 5.65
C LEU A 7 22.53 0.12 5.30
N ARG A 8 22.93 1.34 5.69
CA ARG A 8 22.20 2.57 5.35
C ARG A 8 22.11 2.77 3.84
N ALA A 9 23.23 2.63 3.12
CA ALA A 9 23.25 2.79 1.67
C ALA A 9 22.33 1.78 0.97
N SER A 10 22.33 0.52 1.41
CA SER A 10 21.45 -0.53 0.87
C SER A 10 19.96 -0.27 1.13
N ILE A 11 19.60 0.36 2.26
CA ILE A 11 18.22 0.74 2.58
C ILE A 11 17.77 1.91 1.70
N LEU A 12 18.59 2.96 1.57
CA LEU A 12 18.26 4.14 0.78
C LEU A 12 18.16 3.85 -0.72
N ALA A 13 18.96 2.90 -1.22
CA ALA A 13 18.86 2.40 -2.60
C ALA A 13 17.51 1.75 -2.93
N GLN A 14 16.72 1.37 -1.91
CA GLN A 14 15.36 0.81 -2.07
C GLN A 14 14.25 1.86 -1.88
N HIS A 15 14.59 3.15 -1.88
CA HIS A 15 13.65 4.28 -1.67
C HIS A 15 12.89 4.25 -0.33
N LEU A 16 13.40 3.51 0.66
CA LEU A 16 12.82 3.45 1.99
C LEU A 16 13.09 4.73 2.80
N PRO A 17 12.26 5.05 3.81
CA PRO A 17 12.49 6.17 4.71
C PRO A 17 13.87 6.10 5.37
N TYR A 18 14.46 7.26 5.64
CA TYR A 18 15.79 7.34 6.23
C TYR A 18 15.83 6.70 7.63
N PRO A 19 16.61 5.63 7.84
CA PRO A 19 16.66 4.96 9.14
C PRO A 19 17.44 5.78 10.18
N SER A 20 17.01 5.73 11.45
CA SER A 20 17.75 6.35 12.55
C SER A 20 19.06 5.59 12.82
N THR A 21 20.09 6.31 13.27
CA THR A 21 21.40 5.73 13.61
C THR A 21 21.27 4.70 14.73
N THR A 22 20.48 5.02 15.76
CA THR A 22 20.18 4.15 16.90
C THR A 22 19.55 2.84 16.46
N PHE A 23 18.61 2.88 15.50
CA PHE A 23 17.99 1.67 14.96
C PHE A 23 18.99 0.76 14.24
N LEU A 24 19.82 1.32 13.35
CA LEU A 24 20.83 0.52 12.63
C LEU A 24 21.85 -0.09 13.59
N ASN A 25 22.30 0.68 14.59
CA ASN A 25 23.22 0.17 15.61
C ASN A 25 22.58 -0.97 16.40
N SER A 26 21.33 -0.81 16.82
CA SER A 26 20.59 -1.86 17.53
C SER A 26 20.50 -3.16 16.72
N LEU A 27 20.29 -3.08 15.40
CA LEU A 27 20.26 -4.27 14.54
C LEU A 27 21.63 -4.97 14.44
N ILE A 28 22.71 -4.18 14.31
CA ILE A 28 24.07 -4.72 14.17
C ILE A 28 24.52 -5.37 15.48
N THR A 29 24.26 -4.74 16.63
CA THR A 29 24.72 -5.21 17.93
C THR A 29 23.77 -6.24 18.56
N ALA A 30 22.63 -6.53 17.94
CA ALA A 30 21.64 -7.49 18.48
C ALA A 30 22.21 -8.90 18.64
N ARG A 31 23.22 -9.29 17.85
CA ARG A 31 23.90 -10.59 17.95
C ARG A 31 25.41 -10.41 17.81
N SER A 32 26.16 -11.28 18.47
CA SER A 32 27.61 -11.40 18.30
C SER A 32 27.96 -12.84 17.93
N PRO A 33 28.55 -13.08 16.74
CA PRO A 33 28.86 -12.11 15.69
C PRO A 33 27.61 -11.54 15.00
N PRO A 34 27.71 -10.36 14.36
CA PRO A 34 26.58 -9.73 13.68
C PRO A 34 26.07 -10.60 12.52
N PRO A 35 24.75 -10.59 12.24
CA PRO A 35 24.18 -11.29 11.09
C PRO A 35 24.77 -10.78 9.76
N PRO A 36 24.75 -11.60 8.69
CA PRO A 36 25.21 -11.16 7.39
C PRO A 36 24.35 -10.00 6.85
N LEU A 37 24.96 -9.13 6.04
CA LEU A 37 24.33 -7.90 5.53
C LEU A 37 22.93 -8.13 4.90
N PRO A 38 22.67 -9.16 4.08
CA PRO A 38 21.34 -9.39 3.51
C PRO A 38 20.26 -9.59 4.57
N SER A 39 20.56 -10.29 5.66
CA SER A 39 19.63 -10.49 6.78
C SER A 39 19.35 -9.19 7.53
N LEU A 40 20.38 -8.35 7.72
CA LEU A 40 20.23 -7.02 8.31
C LEU A 40 19.36 -6.12 7.43
N VAL A 41 19.59 -6.10 6.11
CA VAL A 41 18.80 -5.32 5.16
C VAL A 41 17.34 -5.77 5.15
N ALA A 42 17.08 -7.09 5.11
CA ALA A 42 15.72 -7.62 5.13
C ALA A 42 14.98 -7.27 6.43
N THR A 43 15.65 -7.41 7.57
CA THR A 43 15.08 -7.07 8.89
C THR A 43 14.82 -5.56 9.00
N ALA A 44 15.77 -4.74 8.54
CA ALA A 44 15.63 -3.29 8.54
C ALA A 44 14.45 -2.85 7.67
N LYS A 45 14.33 -3.40 6.47
CA LYS A 45 13.21 -3.15 5.56
C LYS A 45 11.88 -3.49 6.19
N ALA A 46 11.74 -4.69 6.75
CA ALA A 46 10.48 -5.13 7.35
C ALA A 46 10.04 -4.20 8.49
N ARG A 47 10.97 -3.83 9.38
CA ARG A 47 10.67 -2.93 10.50
C ARG A 47 10.39 -1.49 10.07
N LEU A 48 11.10 -0.98 9.06
CA LEU A 48 10.86 0.36 8.52
C LEU A 48 9.50 0.45 7.82
N LEU A 49 9.09 -0.58 7.08
CA LEU A 49 7.77 -0.64 6.43
C LEU A 49 6.63 -0.77 7.45
N ALA A 50 6.85 -1.51 8.53
CA ALA A 50 5.85 -1.67 9.60
C ALA A 50 5.75 -0.49 10.58
N ALA A 51 6.72 0.43 10.57
CA ALA A 51 6.76 1.56 11.49
C ALA A 51 5.72 2.64 11.15
N ASP A 52 5.19 3.36 12.13
CA ASP A 52 4.46 4.61 11.92
C ASP A 52 5.44 5.71 11.43
N ILE A 53 5.12 6.43 10.34
CA ILE A 53 6.01 7.46 9.78
C ILE A 53 6.12 8.72 10.65
N THR A 54 5.12 9.00 11.48
CA THR A 54 5.03 10.18 12.35
C THR A 54 5.63 9.90 13.73
N ASN A 55 5.37 8.72 14.31
CA ASN A 55 5.66 8.42 15.72
C ASN A 55 6.79 7.40 15.96
N SER A 56 7.52 6.97 14.93
CA SER A 56 8.55 5.94 15.09
C SER A 56 9.94 6.48 15.41
N THR A 57 10.59 5.87 16.39
CA THR A 57 12.03 6.07 16.69
C THR A 57 12.97 5.38 15.69
N LEU A 58 12.43 4.53 14.81
CA LEU A 58 13.20 3.80 13.79
C LEU A 58 13.55 4.68 12.59
N ILE A 59 12.82 5.79 12.41
CA ILE A 59 12.91 6.67 11.24
C ILE A 59 13.46 8.01 11.69
N ASN A 60 14.40 8.56 10.93
CA ASN A 60 14.87 9.92 11.13
C ASN A 60 13.93 10.89 10.41
N THR A 61 12.86 11.32 11.08
CA THR A 61 11.85 12.23 10.52
C THR A 61 12.43 13.60 10.12
N THR A 62 13.49 14.07 10.78
CA THR A 62 14.21 15.32 10.44
C THR A 62 14.85 15.26 9.05
N SER A 63 15.18 14.06 8.55
CA SER A 63 15.72 13.85 7.21
C SER A 63 14.64 13.63 6.14
N LEU A 64 13.36 13.52 6.54
CA LEU A 64 12.24 13.38 5.61
C LEU A 64 11.73 14.75 5.18
N GLN A 65 11.29 14.84 3.92
CA GLN A 65 10.53 15.99 3.47
C GLN A 65 9.07 15.83 3.93
N SER A 66 8.47 16.92 4.39
CA SER A 66 7.03 16.99 4.68
C SER A 66 6.27 17.51 3.48
N LEU A 67 4.95 17.34 3.49
CA LEU A 67 4.06 18.06 2.58
C LEU A 67 4.17 19.57 2.83
N PRO A 68 3.81 20.41 1.83
CA PRO A 68 3.71 21.85 2.03
C PRO A 68 2.74 22.17 3.19
N PRO A 69 3.08 23.12 4.07
CA PRO A 69 2.28 23.42 5.27
C PRO A 69 0.90 24.00 4.95
N ASP A 70 0.74 24.55 3.76
CA ASP A 70 -0.49 25.14 3.21
C ASP A 70 -1.21 24.20 2.23
N ALA A 71 -0.85 22.91 2.20
CA ALA A 71 -1.41 21.96 1.24
C ALA A 71 -2.92 21.73 1.38
N ASP A 72 -3.48 22.04 2.56
CA ASP A 72 -4.93 21.96 2.84
C ASP A 72 -5.60 23.35 2.80
N SER A 73 -4.88 24.38 2.36
CA SER A 73 -5.42 25.73 2.26
C SER A 73 -6.36 25.86 1.06
N PRO A 74 -7.61 26.35 1.23
CA PRO A 74 -8.56 26.52 0.13
C PRO A 74 -8.12 27.58 -0.89
N GLU A 75 -7.20 28.46 -0.53
CA GLU A 75 -6.63 29.50 -1.41
C GLU A 75 -5.65 28.93 -2.44
N SER A 76 -5.16 27.70 -2.22
CA SER A 76 -4.18 27.06 -3.09
C SER A 76 -4.86 26.21 -4.16
N ARG A 77 -4.94 26.72 -5.39
CA ARG A 77 -5.60 26.02 -6.51
C ARG A 77 -4.86 24.76 -6.97
N GLU A 78 -3.54 24.84 -7.13
CA GLU A 78 -2.68 23.73 -7.52
C GLU A 78 -1.25 23.99 -7.02
N ARG A 79 -0.59 22.96 -6.49
CA ARG A 79 0.83 23.03 -6.17
C ARG A 79 1.52 21.72 -6.51
N ARG A 80 2.66 21.81 -7.18
CA ARG A 80 3.50 20.65 -7.47
C ARG A 80 4.47 20.41 -6.32
N LEU A 81 4.64 19.14 -5.94
CA LEU A 81 5.65 18.75 -4.97
C LEU A 81 7.04 18.91 -5.60
N PRO A 82 7.94 19.71 -5.01
CA PRO A 82 9.26 19.98 -5.60
C PRO A 82 10.22 18.80 -5.48
N ARG A 83 9.95 17.89 -4.53
CA ARG A 83 10.77 16.72 -4.21
C ARG A 83 9.88 15.53 -3.85
N PRO A 84 10.44 14.31 -3.89
CA PRO A 84 9.74 13.14 -3.38
C PRO A 84 9.40 13.30 -1.89
N VAL A 85 8.16 12.99 -1.54
CA VAL A 85 7.67 12.98 -0.16
C VAL A 85 7.27 11.54 0.17
N HIS A 86 7.75 11.04 1.30
CA HIS A 86 7.30 9.75 1.85
C HIS A 86 5.99 9.97 2.58
N VAL A 87 4.99 9.17 2.23
CA VAL A 87 3.68 9.19 2.88
C VAL A 87 3.30 7.79 3.33
N GLN A 88 2.49 7.72 4.37
CA GLN A 88 1.88 6.50 4.87
C GLN A 88 0.41 6.48 4.45
N VAL A 89 -0.04 5.37 3.85
CA VAL A 89 -1.44 5.18 3.48
C VAL A 89 -2.23 4.83 4.74
N LEU A 90 -3.24 5.63 5.07
CA LEU A 90 -4.14 5.42 6.20
C LEU A 90 -5.42 4.70 5.78
N ASP A 91 -5.92 4.99 4.58
CA ASP A 91 -7.17 4.41 4.08
C ASP A 91 -7.21 4.41 2.55
N VAL A 92 -7.98 3.50 1.97
CA VAL A 92 -8.19 3.35 0.53
C VAL A 92 -9.68 3.13 0.24
N GLU A 93 -10.24 3.98 -0.60
CA GLU A 93 -11.64 3.90 -1.01
C GLU A 93 -11.73 3.78 -2.54
N ASN A 94 -12.55 2.84 -3.02
CA ASN A 94 -12.95 2.82 -4.43
C ASN A 94 -14.12 3.79 -4.62
N ILE A 95 -13.85 4.93 -5.27
CA ILE A 95 -14.86 5.97 -5.49
C ILE A 95 -15.66 5.75 -6.79
N SER A 96 -15.36 4.70 -7.55
CA SER A 96 -16.12 4.34 -8.77
C SER A 96 -17.34 3.48 -8.49
N LEU A 97 -17.46 2.94 -7.27
CA LEU A 97 -18.62 2.16 -6.82
C LEU A 97 -19.36 2.94 -5.73
N SER A 98 -20.68 2.76 -5.64
CA SER A 98 -21.42 3.35 -4.54
C SER A 98 -21.10 2.64 -3.22
N ARG A 99 -21.13 3.36 -2.09
CA ARG A 99 -20.97 2.72 -0.77
C ARG A 99 -22.04 1.67 -0.51
N TRP A 100 -23.24 1.90 -1.04
CA TRP A 100 -24.35 0.97 -0.94
C TRP A 100 -24.06 -0.35 -1.67
N GLU A 101 -23.55 -0.28 -2.90
CA GLU A 101 -23.14 -1.45 -3.69
C GLU A 101 -22.03 -2.27 -2.99
N GLN A 102 -21.09 -1.59 -2.33
CA GLN A 102 -20.05 -2.27 -1.53
C GLN A 102 -20.63 -2.96 -0.28
N VAL A 103 -21.60 -2.33 0.39
CA VAL A 103 -22.29 -2.91 1.55
C VAL A 103 -23.14 -4.10 1.12
N GLU A 104 -23.88 -3.97 0.02
CA GLU A 104 -24.74 -5.03 -0.53
C GLU A 104 -23.91 -6.26 -0.94
N GLU A 105 -22.75 -6.07 -1.56
CA GLU A 105 -21.81 -7.16 -1.88
C GLU A 105 -21.31 -7.85 -0.59
N MET A 106 -20.92 -7.07 0.42
CA MET A 106 -20.44 -7.60 1.69
C MET A 106 -21.53 -8.37 2.46
N GLU A 107 -22.77 -7.88 2.44
CA GLU A 107 -23.92 -8.55 3.04
C GLU A 107 -24.34 -9.80 2.25
N ALA A 108 -24.23 -9.79 0.92
CA ALA A 108 -24.48 -10.96 0.08
C ALA A 108 -23.48 -12.08 0.38
N VAL A 109 -22.19 -11.74 0.53
CA VAL A 109 -21.15 -12.70 0.95
C VAL A 109 -21.46 -13.25 2.35
N ALA A 110 -21.83 -12.41 3.31
CA ALA A 110 -22.18 -12.84 4.67
C ALA A 110 -23.41 -13.78 4.69
N ARG A 111 -24.33 -13.62 3.74
CA ARG A 111 -25.51 -14.48 3.54
C ARG A 111 -25.26 -15.69 2.64
N GLY A 112 -24.05 -15.87 2.10
CA GLY A 112 -23.72 -16.98 1.20
C GLY A 112 -24.35 -16.86 -0.19
N GLU A 113 -24.78 -15.67 -0.60
CA GLU A 113 -25.40 -15.41 -1.88
C GLU A 113 -24.31 -15.02 -2.90
N THR A 114 -24.12 -15.84 -3.93
CA THR A 114 -23.25 -15.48 -5.06
C THR A 114 -24.11 -15.19 -6.28
N THR A 115 -23.83 -14.09 -6.98
CA THR A 115 -24.56 -13.73 -8.19
C THR A 115 -23.81 -14.24 -9.42
N ARG A 116 -24.49 -15.05 -10.25
CA ARG A 116 -23.98 -15.47 -11.56
C ARG A 116 -24.81 -14.77 -12.64
N GLY A 117 -24.36 -13.59 -13.05
CA GLY A 117 -25.10 -12.76 -14.03
C GLY A 117 -26.24 -11.98 -13.36
N ARG A 118 -27.47 -12.11 -13.88
CA ARG A 118 -28.68 -11.46 -13.30
C ARG A 118 -29.40 -12.31 -12.25
N GLU A 119 -28.85 -13.47 -11.91
CA GLU A 119 -29.51 -14.44 -11.04
C GLU A 119 -28.76 -14.56 -9.70
N VAL A 120 -29.53 -14.43 -8.61
CA VAL A 120 -29.05 -14.60 -7.24
C VAL A 120 -29.15 -16.09 -6.89
N VAL A 121 -28.00 -16.75 -6.70
CA VAL A 121 -27.95 -18.15 -6.28
C VAL A 121 -27.72 -18.20 -4.77
N ARG A 122 -28.69 -18.74 -4.03
CA ARG A 122 -28.55 -19.07 -2.60
C ARG A 122 -27.82 -20.40 -2.47
N VAL A 123 -26.67 -20.39 -1.80
CA VAL A 123 -26.01 -21.63 -1.39
C VAL A 123 -26.58 -22.00 -0.02
N THR A 124 -27.65 -22.80 0.00
CA THR A 124 -28.09 -23.47 1.24
C THR A 124 -27.08 -24.56 1.58
N ALA A 125 -26.55 -24.52 2.80
CA ALA A 125 -25.65 -25.52 3.36
C ALA A 125 -26.41 -26.78 3.83
N GLU A 126 -27.28 -27.31 2.97
CA GLU A 126 -28.07 -28.52 3.21
C GLU A 126 -28.00 -29.41 1.97
N ASP A 127 -26.81 -29.96 1.72
CA ASP A 127 -26.62 -31.23 1.02
C ASP A 127 -25.27 -31.77 1.50
N ASP A 128 -25.30 -32.25 2.75
CA ASP A 128 -24.22 -32.97 3.40
C ASP A 128 -24.42 -34.46 3.13
N ASP A 129 -23.65 -35.00 2.20
CA ASP A 129 -23.17 -36.39 2.26
C ASP A 129 -22.04 -36.61 1.24
N ASN A 130 -20.86 -36.04 1.52
CA ASN A 130 -19.58 -36.69 1.16
C ASN A 130 -18.39 -36.09 1.94
N PRO A 131 -17.60 -36.89 2.68
CA PRO A 131 -16.51 -36.38 3.51
C PRO A 131 -15.20 -36.29 2.74
N GLU A 132 -14.92 -35.15 2.09
CA GLU A 132 -13.53 -34.76 1.80
C GLU A 132 -13.31 -33.26 2.03
N THR A 133 -12.49 -32.99 3.04
CA THR A 133 -11.93 -31.68 3.41
C THR A 133 -11.36 -30.92 2.21
N THR A 134 -12.06 -29.89 1.72
CA THR A 134 -11.42 -28.81 0.96
C THR A 134 -12.06 -27.48 1.33
N GLN A 135 -11.24 -26.58 1.88
CA GLN A 135 -11.57 -25.20 2.23
C GLN A 135 -12.33 -24.49 1.08
N PRO A 136 -13.31 -23.61 1.38
CA PRO A 136 -14.03 -22.88 0.35
C PRO A 136 -13.10 -21.90 -0.36
N ARG A 137 -12.61 -22.32 -1.54
CA ARG A 137 -11.89 -21.46 -2.48
C ARG A 137 -12.91 -20.51 -3.12
N PRO A 138 -12.67 -19.19 -3.17
CA PRO A 138 -13.60 -18.27 -3.82
C PRO A 138 -13.77 -18.69 -5.28
N THR A 139 -15.03 -18.84 -5.70
CA THR A 139 -15.39 -19.30 -7.04
C THR A 139 -14.84 -18.35 -8.11
N ALA A 140 -14.38 -18.91 -9.23
CA ALA A 140 -13.76 -18.16 -10.32
C ALA A 140 -14.63 -17.03 -10.91
N ALA A 141 -15.95 -17.06 -10.67
CA ALA A 141 -16.91 -16.05 -11.09
C ALA A 141 -16.89 -14.78 -10.21
N ALA A 142 -16.79 -14.92 -8.88
CA ALA A 142 -16.61 -13.77 -7.98
C ALA A 142 -15.27 -13.07 -8.23
N ALA A 143 -14.21 -13.86 -8.48
CA ALA A 143 -12.93 -13.31 -8.90
C ALA A 143 -13.00 -12.61 -10.27
N ALA A 144 -13.86 -13.05 -11.20
CA ALA A 144 -14.02 -12.41 -12.51
C ALA A 144 -14.74 -11.06 -12.41
N ASN A 145 -15.77 -10.92 -11.56
CA ASN A 145 -16.48 -9.66 -11.35
C ASN A 145 -15.67 -8.64 -10.53
N ALA A 146 -14.95 -9.08 -9.50
CA ALA A 146 -13.97 -8.22 -8.81
C ALA A 146 -12.84 -7.75 -9.76
N ARG A 147 -12.43 -8.59 -10.71
CA ARG A 147 -11.43 -8.23 -11.75
C ARG A 147 -11.98 -7.27 -12.80
N THR A 148 -13.26 -7.34 -13.19
CA THR A 148 -13.83 -6.38 -14.15
C THR A 148 -14.11 -5.02 -13.52
N ALA A 149 -14.57 -4.97 -12.27
CA ALA A 149 -14.65 -3.73 -11.49
C ALA A 149 -13.27 -3.06 -11.33
N SER A 150 -12.21 -3.87 -11.13
CA SER A 150 -10.84 -3.35 -10.98
C SER A 150 -10.26 -2.66 -12.22
N LYS A 151 -10.79 -2.91 -13.43
CA LYS A 151 -10.26 -2.31 -14.66
C LYS A 151 -10.72 -0.87 -14.88
N LYS A 152 -11.80 -0.43 -14.20
CA LYS A 152 -12.33 0.95 -14.29
C LYS A 152 -12.38 1.65 -12.92
N ALA A 153 -11.82 1.03 -11.88
CA ALA A 153 -11.82 1.62 -10.55
C ALA A 153 -10.85 2.81 -10.45
N THR A 154 -11.33 3.88 -9.83
CA THR A 154 -10.54 5.02 -9.38
C THR A 154 -10.53 4.97 -7.87
N HIS A 155 -9.33 4.99 -7.29
CA HIS A 155 -9.17 4.97 -5.84
C HIS A 155 -8.84 6.35 -5.30
N ARG A 156 -9.42 6.65 -4.14
CA ARG A 156 -9.01 7.74 -3.26
C ARG A 156 -8.25 7.14 -2.08
N LEU A 157 -7.07 7.67 -1.81
CA LEU A 157 -6.25 7.30 -0.67
C LEU A 157 -6.29 8.42 0.36
N VAL A 158 -6.36 8.07 1.64
CA VAL A 158 -6.00 9.00 2.73
C VAL A 158 -4.54 8.75 3.05
N VAL A 159 -3.71 9.76 2.90
CA VAL A 159 -2.26 9.65 3.13
C VAL A 159 -1.82 10.60 4.24
N GLN A 160 -0.77 10.24 4.95
CA GLN A 160 -0.18 11.03 6.03
C GLN A 160 1.33 11.19 5.86
N ASP A 161 1.86 12.38 6.08
CA ASP A 161 3.30 12.64 6.05
C ASP A 161 3.99 12.47 7.42
N CYS A 162 5.32 12.69 7.46
CA CYS A 162 6.11 12.59 8.69
C CYS A 162 5.73 13.62 9.77
N LYS A 163 5.03 14.72 9.43
CA LYS A 163 4.54 15.72 10.39
C LYS A 163 3.10 15.44 10.83
N GLY A 164 2.49 14.38 10.32
CA GLY A 164 1.12 14.00 10.62
C GLY A 164 0.07 14.72 9.76
N VAL A 165 0.48 15.51 8.76
CA VAL A 165 -0.43 16.18 7.82
C VAL A 165 -1.13 15.11 6.98
N LYS A 166 -2.47 15.16 6.95
CA LYS A 166 -3.30 14.22 6.21
C LYS A 166 -3.87 14.87 4.96
N LEU A 167 -3.79 14.21 3.82
CA LEU A 167 -4.39 14.68 2.57
C LEU A 167 -5.08 13.51 1.83
N TYR A 168 -5.96 13.87 0.91
CA TYR A 168 -6.51 12.92 -0.05
C TYR A 168 -5.60 12.86 -1.29
N ALA A 169 -5.22 11.65 -1.69
CA ALA A 169 -4.59 11.39 -2.97
C ALA A 169 -5.57 10.68 -3.91
N LEU A 170 -5.60 11.08 -5.18
CA LEU A 170 -6.50 10.52 -6.18
C LEU A 170 -5.69 9.80 -7.26
N GLU A 171 -6.13 8.59 -7.61
CA GLU A 171 -5.55 7.81 -8.71
C GLU A 171 -5.92 8.44 -10.07
N LEU A 172 -5.07 9.35 -10.58
CA LEU A 172 -5.27 10.00 -11.89
C LEU A 172 -4.96 9.08 -13.08
N LYS A 173 -4.10 8.08 -12.87
CA LYS A 173 -3.75 7.04 -13.84
C LYS A 173 -3.79 5.70 -13.13
N ARG A 174 -4.18 4.65 -13.85
CA ARG A 174 -4.30 3.31 -13.29
C ARG A 174 -2.96 2.82 -12.75
N ILE A 175 -2.93 2.45 -11.47
CA ILE A 175 -1.81 1.80 -10.80
C ILE A 175 -2.31 0.45 -10.27
N ASP A 176 -1.85 -0.65 -10.88
CA ASP A 176 -2.40 -1.99 -10.60
C ASP A 176 -2.18 -2.48 -9.16
N SER A 177 -1.18 -1.94 -8.47
CA SER A 177 -0.89 -2.21 -7.06
C SER A 177 -1.83 -1.46 -6.10
N ILE A 178 -2.57 -0.46 -6.58
CA ILE A 178 -3.51 0.31 -5.75
C ILE A 178 -4.91 -0.29 -5.85
N GLY A 179 -5.48 -0.61 -4.68
CA GLY A 179 -6.89 -1.00 -4.58
C GLY A 179 -7.30 -1.50 -3.20
N VAL A 180 -8.62 -1.49 -2.96
CA VAL A 180 -9.21 -2.06 -1.75
C VAL A 180 -8.88 -3.55 -1.65
N GLY A 181 -8.36 -3.99 -0.50
CA GLY A 181 -7.89 -5.35 -0.28
C GLY A 181 -6.55 -5.70 -0.96
N LYS A 182 -5.94 -4.76 -1.70
CA LYS A 182 -4.60 -4.90 -2.30
C LYS A 182 -3.56 -4.04 -1.59
N THR A 183 -3.87 -2.76 -1.42
CA THR A 183 -3.02 -1.81 -0.71
C THR A 183 -3.12 -2.07 0.78
N GLN A 184 -1.98 -2.20 1.45
CA GLN A 184 -1.96 -2.42 2.89
C GLN A 184 -2.09 -1.09 3.64
N ILE A 185 -2.95 -1.04 4.66
CA ILE A 185 -2.97 0.11 5.56
C ILE A 185 -1.63 0.18 6.29
N GLY A 186 -1.02 1.36 6.32
CA GLY A 186 0.32 1.59 6.84
C GLY A 186 1.44 1.44 5.81
N GLU A 187 1.13 1.08 4.57
CA GLU A 187 2.10 1.01 3.49
C GLU A 187 2.79 2.36 3.27
N LYS A 188 4.10 2.31 2.99
CA LYS A 188 4.95 3.49 2.81
C LYS A 188 5.37 3.61 1.37
N ASP A 189 4.99 4.72 0.77
CA ASP A 189 5.32 5.02 -0.60
C ASP A 189 6.04 6.36 -0.69
N ALA A 190 7.02 6.43 -1.58
CA ALA A 190 7.63 7.69 -1.99
C ALA A 190 6.90 8.19 -3.24
N SER A 191 6.60 9.49 -3.32
CA SER A 191 5.90 10.06 -4.49
C SER A 191 6.67 9.90 -5.83
N GLN A 192 7.95 9.51 -5.78
CA GLN A 192 8.72 9.10 -6.96
C GLN A 192 8.31 7.71 -7.50
N GLY A 193 7.92 6.78 -6.63
CA GLY A 193 7.42 5.44 -7.01
C GLY A 193 6.11 5.51 -7.82
N TRP A 194 5.25 6.49 -7.55
CA TRP A 194 4.03 6.73 -8.33
C TRP A 194 4.31 7.23 -9.76
N ASN A 195 5.48 7.81 -10.02
CA ASN A 195 5.86 8.31 -11.34
C ASN A 195 6.62 7.27 -12.19
N ASP A 196 7.13 6.19 -11.59
CA ASP A 196 8.05 5.25 -12.24
C ASP A 196 7.36 4.24 -13.19
N THR A 197 6.03 4.26 -13.27
CA THR A 197 5.27 3.58 -14.34
C THR A 197 5.53 4.19 -15.73
N ARG A 198 6.33 5.27 -15.84
CA ARG A 198 6.77 5.86 -17.11
C ARG A 198 7.80 5.03 -17.88
N SER A 199 8.37 3.98 -17.31
CA SER A 199 9.50 3.25 -17.92
C SER A 199 9.12 2.14 -18.92
N ARG A 200 7.84 1.98 -19.29
CA ARG A 200 7.47 1.20 -20.50
C ARG A 200 7.41 2.13 -21.72
N SER A 201 8.57 2.28 -22.35
CA SER A 201 8.79 2.85 -23.67
C SER A 201 7.71 2.44 -24.67
N TYR A 202 6.92 3.40 -25.15
CA TYR A 202 6.20 3.27 -26.42
C TYR A 202 7.19 3.64 -27.54
N PRO A 203 7.42 2.77 -28.55
CA PRO A 203 8.15 3.19 -29.73
C PRO A 203 7.35 4.28 -30.45
N ALA A 204 7.99 5.42 -30.67
CA ALA A 204 7.46 6.48 -31.52
C ALA A 204 7.19 5.90 -32.92
N ARG A 205 5.93 5.96 -33.35
CA ARG A 205 5.60 5.79 -34.76
C ARG A 205 5.93 7.09 -35.47
N ALA A 206 6.88 7.01 -36.40
CA ALA A 206 7.04 7.96 -37.49
C ALA A 206 5.88 7.82 -38.48
#